data_AF-Q6LH25-F1
#
_entry.id   AF-Q6LH25-F1
#
_cell.length_a   1.000
_cell.length_b   1.000
_cell.length_c   1.000
_cell.angle_alpha   90.00
_cell.angle_beta   90.00
_cell.angle_gamma   90.00
#
_symmetry.space_group_name_H-M   'P 1'
#
loop_
_entity.id
_entity.type
_entity.pdbx_description
1 polymer ?
#
loop_
_entity_poly.entity_id
_entity_poly.type
_entity_poly.pdbx_seq_one_letter_code
_entity_poly.pdbx_strand_id
1 'polypeptide(L)'
;MTLRVVYYLNQFFAQKGGEEMAHIPMEVVEGSVGVGSQINTMLKDKAEVTHTIICGDSYLNENESLCCHSLKEILAQLKPDLVVAGPAFNAGRYGMACGTVAKVAHEMGIKTISGMYVENPGYELFGQYAYIAETGNSAASMRQAIPAMVKLINRFIETDGELGDPADEGYMPRGIRVNYFAEKRGATRAVDLLIAKLAGPEFTTEYPMPVFDRVDPQPAIGLLSQAKIALVTSGGVVPKGNPDHIESSSASKYGEYSIEGLDTITCATHETAHGGYDPVACNDNPNRVLPVDVLRDMEREGIIGSLHNVFYSTVGNGTAVAKSKEYGAEIAMKLQQAGVTAAIFTST
;
A
#
# COMPACT_ATOMS: atom_id res chain seq x y z
N MET A 1 -26.34 -23.55 11.86
CA MET A 1 -25.48 -24.07 10.77
C MET A 1 -24.05 -23.88 11.22
N THR A 2 -23.19 -24.88 11.05
CA THR A 2 -21.77 -24.77 11.40
C THR A 2 -21.05 -24.02 10.29
N LEU A 3 -20.37 -22.93 10.64
CA LEU A 3 -19.66 -22.08 9.70
C LEU A 3 -18.46 -22.84 9.10
N ARG A 4 -18.37 -22.90 7.77
CA ARG A 4 -17.31 -23.64 7.05
C ARG A 4 -16.09 -22.78 6.85
N VAL A 5 -15.00 -23.16 7.51
CA VAL A 5 -13.72 -22.47 7.45
C VAL A 5 -12.77 -23.19 6.50
N VAL A 6 -12.08 -22.42 5.67
CA VAL A 6 -10.86 -22.85 4.96
C VAL A 6 -9.68 -22.11 5.59
N TYR A 7 -8.67 -22.86 6.03
CA TYR A 7 -7.50 -22.30 6.72
C TYR A 7 -6.27 -22.33 5.81
N TYR A 8 -5.71 -21.17 5.48
CA TYR A 8 -4.39 -21.06 4.88
C TYR A 8 -3.25 -21.07 5.91
N LEU A 9 -2.29 -21.98 5.73
CA LEU A 9 -1.07 -22.09 6.54
C LEU A 9 0.18 -22.15 5.66
N ASN A 10 1.31 -21.64 6.17
CA ASN A 10 2.61 -21.92 5.56
C ASN A 10 3.13 -23.31 5.93
N GLN A 11 4.24 -23.69 5.31
CA GLN A 11 4.91 -24.97 5.56
C GLN A 11 5.26 -25.19 7.04
N PHE A 12 5.63 -24.14 7.77
CA PHE A 12 6.07 -24.25 9.16
C PHE A 12 4.90 -24.54 10.09
N PHE A 13 3.83 -23.75 10.02
CA PHE A 13 2.65 -23.94 10.87
C PHE A 13 1.78 -25.13 10.45
N ALA A 14 1.91 -25.59 9.21
CA ALA A 14 1.36 -26.84 8.73
C ALA A 14 2.22 -28.07 9.10
N GLN A 15 3.36 -27.89 9.78
CA GLN A 15 4.27 -28.97 10.19
C GLN A 15 4.89 -29.76 9.02
N LYS A 16 5.08 -29.12 7.86
CA LYS A 16 5.74 -29.69 6.68
C LYS A 16 7.27 -29.52 6.71
N GLY A 17 7.76 -28.49 7.38
CA GLY A 17 9.19 -28.18 7.51
C GLY A 17 9.43 -26.69 7.77
N GLY A 18 10.67 -26.29 7.93
CA GLY A 18 11.10 -24.90 8.11
C GLY A 18 11.39 -24.20 6.78
N GLU A 19 12.54 -23.52 6.73
CA GLU A 19 13.01 -22.78 5.54
C GLU A 19 13.28 -23.74 4.37
N GLU A 20 13.74 -24.95 4.65
CA GLU A 20 14.03 -25.97 3.64
C GLU A 20 12.79 -26.39 2.85
N MET A 21 11.59 -26.18 3.39
CA MET A 21 10.32 -26.47 2.73
C MET A 21 9.58 -25.20 2.27
N ALA A 22 10.20 -24.02 2.31
CA ALA A 22 9.56 -22.77 1.88
C ALA A 22 9.23 -22.71 0.38
N HIS A 23 9.74 -23.67 -0.41
CA HIS A 23 9.57 -23.78 -1.86
C HIS A 23 8.45 -24.75 -2.27
N ILE A 24 7.76 -25.40 -1.32
CA ILE A 24 6.74 -26.38 -1.68
C ILE A 24 5.54 -25.72 -2.37
N PRO A 25 4.98 -26.36 -3.41
CA PRO A 25 3.81 -25.87 -4.09
C PRO A 25 2.57 -25.93 -3.18
N MET A 26 1.53 -25.23 -3.60
CA MET A 26 0.24 -25.23 -2.91
C MET A 26 -0.38 -26.62 -2.92
N GLU A 27 -0.82 -27.08 -1.74
CA GLU A 27 -1.60 -28.31 -1.57
C GLU A 27 -2.84 -28.03 -0.72
N VAL A 28 -3.86 -28.87 -0.90
CA VAL A 28 -5.10 -28.82 -0.13
C VAL A 28 -5.25 -30.12 0.64
N VAL A 29 -5.51 -30.01 1.93
CA VAL A 29 -5.73 -31.13 2.84
C VAL A 29 -7.12 -31.01 3.44
N GLU A 30 -7.86 -32.11 3.50
CA GLU A 30 -9.15 -32.17 4.18
C GLU A 30 -8.94 -32.14 5.71
N GLY A 31 -9.72 -31.31 6.39
CA GLY A 31 -9.64 -31.08 7.84
C GLY A 31 -8.57 -30.08 8.27
N SER A 32 -8.33 -30.04 9.59
CA SER A 32 -7.40 -29.12 10.24
C SER A 32 -6.00 -29.71 10.37
N VAL A 33 -4.97 -28.95 10.02
CA VAL A 33 -3.55 -29.33 10.17
C VAL A 33 -2.81 -28.38 11.11
N GLY A 34 -1.84 -28.89 11.87
CA GLY A 34 -0.91 -28.10 12.67
C GLY A 34 -1.61 -27.16 13.66
N VAL A 35 -1.34 -25.85 13.57
CA VAL A 35 -2.01 -24.83 14.41
C VAL A 35 -3.52 -24.73 14.13
N GLY A 36 -3.97 -25.18 12.97
CA GLY A 36 -5.38 -25.30 12.60
C GLY A 36 -6.18 -26.16 13.55
N SER A 37 -5.58 -27.23 14.07
CA SER A 37 -6.26 -28.14 15.00
C SER A 37 -6.58 -27.47 16.34
N GLN A 38 -5.72 -26.54 16.78
CA GLN A 38 -5.95 -25.78 18.02
C GLN A 38 -7.11 -24.80 17.83
N ILE A 39 -7.15 -24.06 16.71
CA ILE A 39 -8.28 -23.19 16.37
C ILE A 39 -9.58 -23.99 16.28
N ASN A 40 -9.58 -25.10 15.53
CA ASN A 40 -10.76 -25.93 15.34
C ASN A 40 -11.33 -26.43 16.68
N THR A 41 -10.45 -26.87 17.59
CA THR A 41 -10.85 -27.29 18.95
C THR A 41 -11.48 -26.16 19.76
N MET A 42 -10.94 -24.94 19.65
CA MET A 42 -11.47 -23.78 20.38
C MET A 42 -12.78 -23.23 19.80
N LEU A 43 -13.02 -23.43 18.51
CA LEU A 43 -14.27 -23.05 17.83
C LEU A 43 -15.46 -23.95 18.20
N LYS A 44 -15.19 -25.19 18.64
CA LYS A 44 -16.20 -26.17 19.09
C LYS A 44 -17.26 -26.40 17.99
N ASP A 45 -18.53 -26.17 18.30
CA ASP A 45 -19.69 -26.39 17.44
C ASP A 45 -20.08 -25.16 16.60
N LYS A 46 -19.42 -24.01 16.82
CA LYS A 46 -19.74 -22.76 16.12
C LYS A 46 -19.20 -22.71 14.69
N ALA A 47 -18.03 -23.29 14.45
CA ALA A 47 -17.35 -23.30 13.16
C ALA A 47 -16.44 -24.52 13.04
N GLU A 48 -16.22 -24.98 11.81
CA GLU A 48 -15.41 -26.14 11.50
C GLU A 48 -14.38 -25.82 10.41
N VAL A 49 -13.12 -26.16 10.65
CA VAL A 49 -12.06 -26.12 9.64
C VAL A 49 -12.20 -27.35 8.74
N THR A 50 -12.91 -27.16 7.63
CA THR A 50 -13.20 -28.23 6.67
C THR A 50 -12.00 -28.60 5.82
N HIS A 51 -11.14 -27.62 5.49
CA HIS A 51 -9.96 -27.82 4.67
C HIS A 51 -8.84 -26.88 5.10
N THR A 52 -7.61 -27.32 4.92
CA THR A 52 -6.39 -26.52 5.08
C THR A 52 -5.68 -26.39 3.74
N ILE A 53 -5.41 -25.17 3.31
CA ILE A 53 -4.53 -24.86 2.18
C ILE A 53 -3.13 -24.65 2.74
N ILE A 54 -2.14 -25.37 2.22
CA ILE A 54 -0.75 -25.27 2.65
C ILE A 54 0.08 -24.79 1.46
N CYS A 55 0.93 -23.80 1.65
CA CYS A 55 1.84 -23.36 0.60
C CYS A 55 3.15 -22.85 1.22
N GLY A 56 4.28 -23.10 0.56
CA GLY A 56 5.56 -22.57 1.00
C GLY A 56 5.62 -21.04 0.86
N ASP A 57 6.19 -20.37 1.86
CA ASP A 57 6.30 -18.91 1.87
C ASP A 57 6.99 -18.36 0.61
N SER A 58 8.12 -18.94 0.20
CA SER A 58 8.83 -18.50 -1.01
C SER A 58 8.04 -18.83 -2.28
N TYR A 59 7.42 -20.01 -2.34
CA TYR A 59 6.67 -20.44 -3.52
C TYR A 59 5.54 -19.47 -3.88
N LEU A 60 4.73 -19.04 -2.91
CA LEU A 60 3.63 -18.11 -3.17
C LEU A 60 4.15 -16.75 -3.64
N ASN A 61 5.17 -16.21 -2.96
CA ASN A 61 5.72 -14.89 -3.29
C ASN A 61 6.43 -14.88 -4.65
N GLU A 62 7.05 -15.98 -5.07
CA GLU A 62 7.72 -16.11 -6.38
C GLU A 62 6.74 -16.44 -7.52
N ASN A 63 5.56 -17.01 -7.22
CA ASN A 63 4.58 -17.48 -8.20
C ASN A 63 3.19 -16.86 -7.96
N GLU A 64 3.13 -15.58 -7.59
CA GLU A 64 1.90 -14.92 -7.10
C GLU A 64 0.72 -15.09 -8.06
N SER A 65 0.90 -14.84 -9.36
CA SER A 65 -0.18 -14.94 -10.35
C SER A 65 -0.75 -16.36 -10.45
N LEU A 66 0.11 -17.38 -10.44
CA LEU A 66 -0.29 -18.78 -10.49
C LEU A 66 -1.03 -19.16 -9.20
N CYS A 67 -0.48 -18.80 -8.04
CA CYS A 67 -1.09 -19.09 -6.75
C CYS A 67 -2.44 -18.38 -6.58
N CYS A 68 -2.58 -17.13 -7.05
CA CYS A 68 -3.85 -16.41 -7.05
C CYS A 68 -4.90 -17.12 -7.89
N HIS A 69 -4.53 -17.64 -9.07
CA HIS A 69 -5.44 -18.41 -9.90
C HIS A 69 -5.88 -19.70 -9.21
N SER A 70 -4.94 -20.49 -8.68
CA SER A 70 -5.25 -21.72 -7.96
C SER A 70 -6.10 -21.47 -6.70
N LEU A 71 -5.84 -20.40 -5.94
CA LEU A 71 -6.67 -20.01 -4.79
C LEU A 71 -8.12 -19.74 -5.20
N LYS A 72 -8.33 -19.04 -6.33
CA LYS A 72 -9.70 -18.78 -6.84
C LYS A 72 -10.42 -20.08 -7.18
N GLU A 73 -9.75 -21.01 -7.85
CA GLU A 73 -10.33 -22.32 -8.18
C GLU A 73 -10.66 -23.13 -6.93
N ILE A 74 -9.74 -23.20 -5.98
CA ILE A 74 -9.92 -23.92 -4.71
C ILE A 74 -11.09 -23.32 -3.92
N LEU A 75 -11.12 -22.00 -3.72
CA LEU A 75 -12.19 -21.35 -2.97
C LEU A 75 -13.55 -21.47 -3.68
N ALA A 76 -13.59 -21.46 -5.01
CA ALA A 76 -14.82 -21.65 -5.78
C ALA A 76 -15.38 -23.09 -5.65
N GLN A 77 -14.50 -24.08 -5.54
CA GLN A 77 -14.86 -25.48 -5.31
C GLN A 77 -15.32 -25.71 -3.86
N LEU A 78 -14.54 -25.23 -2.89
CA LEU A 78 -14.79 -25.47 -1.47
C LEU A 78 -15.97 -24.66 -0.93
N LYS A 79 -16.20 -23.45 -1.47
CA LYS A 79 -17.25 -22.51 -1.02
C LYS A 79 -17.26 -22.31 0.49
N PRO A 80 -16.17 -21.81 1.10
CA PRO A 80 -16.15 -21.50 2.51
C PRO A 80 -16.98 -20.27 2.83
N ASP A 81 -17.49 -20.22 4.06
CA ASP A 81 -18.14 -19.04 4.62
C ASP A 81 -17.10 -18.03 5.13
N LEU A 82 -15.92 -18.52 5.54
CA LEU A 82 -14.82 -17.74 6.09
C LEU A 82 -13.47 -18.34 5.70
N VAL A 83 -12.51 -17.47 5.37
CA VAL A 83 -11.10 -17.84 5.26
C VAL A 83 -10.37 -17.41 6.52
N VAL A 84 -9.50 -18.28 7.04
CA VAL A 84 -8.54 -17.93 8.09
C VAL A 84 -7.13 -18.04 7.50
N ALA A 85 -6.26 -17.09 7.77
CA ALA A 85 -4.87 -17.10 7.29
C ALA A 85 -3.92 -16.63 8.39
N GLY A 86 -2.81 -17.33 8.64
CA GLY A 86 -1.85 -16.96 9.70
C GLY A 86 -1.92 -17.88 10.93
N PRO A 87 -1.61 -17.40 12.15
CA PRO A 87 -1.03 -16.09 12.46
C PRO A 87 0.38 -15.96 11.88
N ALA A 88 0.68 -14.82 11.24
CA ALA A 88 1.96 -14.57 10.58
C ALA A 88 3.01 -13.88 11.47
N PHE A 89 2.63 -13.34 12.64
CA PHE A 89 3.56 -12.59 13.52
C PHE A 89 4.33 -11.52 12.74
N ASN A 90 5.65 -11.39 12.92
CA ASN A 90 6.51 -10.52 12.11
C ASN A 90 7.22 -11.26 10.95
N ALA A 91 6.69 -12.40 10.49
CA ALA A 91 7.26 -13.10 9.34
C ALA A 91 6.83 -12.41 8.04
N GLY A 92 7.76 -11.71 7.38
CA GLY A 92 7.47 -10.90 6.19
C GLY A 92 6.86 -11.71 5.04
N ARG A 93 7.56 -12.75 4.53
CA ARG A 93 7.07 -13.56 3.40
C ARG A 93 5.72 -14.24 3.70
N TYR A 94 5.55 -14.74 4.92
CA TYR A 94 4.30 -15.38 5.31
C TYR A 94 3.14 -14.38 5.48
N GLY A 95 3.43 -13.19 6.02
CA GLY A 95 2.45 -12.11 6.12
C GLY A 95 1.99 -11.61 4.75
N MET A 96 2.91 -11.46 3.80
CA MET A 96 2.60 -11.19 2.40
C MET A 96 1.69 -12.26 1.80
N ALA A 97 2.03 -13.55 2.01
CA ALA A 97 1.23 -14.66 1.53
C ALA A 97 -0.19 -14.70 2.13
N CYS A 98 -0.32 -14.47 3.45
CA CYS A 98 -1.62 -14.34 4.11
C CYS A 98 -2.42 -13.16 3.57
N GLY A 99 -1.76 -12.02 3.28
CA GLY A 99 -2.36 -10.85 2.66
C GLY A 99 -2.88 -11.11 1.25
N THR A 100 -2.10 -11.82 0.42
CA THR A 100 -2.51 -12.25 -0.92
C THR A 100 -3.74 -13.14 -0.86
N VAL A 101 -3.78 -14.11 0.05
CA VAL A 101 -4.95 -14.98 0.28
C VAL A 101 -6.16 -14.14 0.68
N ALA A 102 -6.01 -13.18 1.58
CA ALA A 102 -7.08 -12.27 1.99
C ALA A 102 -7.63 -11.45 0.82
N LYS A 103 -6.75 -10.91 -0.03
CA LYS A 103 -7.14 -10.18 -1.24
C LYS A 103 -7.94 -11.06 -2.20
N VAL A 104 -7.48 -12.28 -2.47
CA VAL A 104 -8.19 -13.22 -3.36
C VAL A 104 -9.56 -13.59 -2.79
N ALA A 105 -9.64 -13.90 -1.50
CA ALA A 105 -10.91 -14.20 -0.83
C ALA A 105 -11.88 -13.01 -0.89
N HIS A 106 -11.36 -11.80 -0.67
CA HIS A 106 -12.14 -10.56 -0.75
C HIS A 106 -12.73 -10.33 -2.15
N GLU A 107 -11.96 -10.55 -3.22
CA GLU A 107 -12.44 -10.47 -4.61
C GLU A 107 -13.59 -11.46 -4.89
N MET A 108 -13.68 -12.55 -4.13
CA MET A 108 -14.73 -13.56 -4.21
C MET A 108 -15.90 -13.30 -3.24
N GLY A 109 -15.87 -12.19 -2.50
CA GLY A 109 -16.88 -11.84 -1.49
C GLY A 109 -16.74 -12.62 -0.18
N ILE A 110 -15.64 -13.35 0.02
CA ILE A 110 -15.40 -14.16 1.22
C ILE A 110 -14.55 -13.33 2.20
N LYS A 111 -14.99 -13.27 3.47
CA LYS A 111 -14.28 -12.54 4.51
C LYS A 111 -13.06 -13.34 4.98
N THR A 112 -12.03 -12.63 5.41
CA THR A 112 -10.80 -13.25 5.94
C THR A 112 -10.50 -12.75 7.35
N ILE A 113 -10.18 -13.68 8.25
CA ILE A 113 -9.62 -13.37 9.56
C ILE A 113 -8.15 -13.81 9.61
N SER A 114 -7.27 -12.95 10.13
CA SER A 114 -5.84 -13.23 10.25
C SER A 114 -5.29 -12.79 11.61
N GLY A 115 -4.01 -13.07 11.84
CA GLY A 115 -3.25 -12.55 12.96
C GLY A 115 -1.87 -12.10 12.50
N MET A 116 -1.47 -10.86 12.76
CA MET A 116 -0.17 -10.31 12.33
C MET A 116 0.42 -9.37 13.38
N TYR A 117 1.73 -9.18 13.35
CA TYR A 117 2.38 -8.11 14.10
C TYR A 117 2.16 -6.78 13.37
N VAL A 118 2.07 -5.67 14.12
CA VAL A 118 1.74 -4.34 13.57
C VAL A 118 2.74 -3.84 12.52
N GLU A 119 3.99 -4.31 12.55
CA GLU A 119 5.03 -3.95 11.56
C GLU A 119 5.16 -4.99 10.42
N ASN A 120 4.29 -6.00 10.37
CA ASN A 120 4.35 -6.97 9.30
C ASN A 120 3.98 -6.30 7.95
N PRO A 121 4.78 -6.45 6.88
CA PRO A 121 4.48 -5.83 5.57
C PRO A 121 3.13 -6.30 4.97
N GLY A 122 2.67 -7.49 5.34
CA GLY A 122 1.35 -7.99 4.97
C GLY A 122 0.21 -7.14 5.54
N TYR A 123 0.37 -6.56 6.73
CA TYR A 123 -0.62 -5.66 7.31
C TYR A 123 -0.68 -4.33 6.55
N GLU A 124 0.47 -3.72 6.27
CA GLU A 124 0.55 -2.44 5.55
C GLU A 124 -0.10 -2.53 4.17
N LEU A 125 0.18 -3.61 3.42
CA LEU A 125 -0.27 -3.74 2.04
C LEU A 125 -1.67 -4.34 1.88
N PHE A 126 -2.10 -5.20 2.82
CA PHE A 126 -3.33 -5.99 2.67
C PHE A 126 -4.33 -5.84 3.82
N GLY A 127 -4.06 -4.98 4.81
CA GLY A 127 -4.93 -4.78 5.98
C GLY A 127 -6.38 -4.43 5.62
N GLN A 128 -6.61 -3.78 4.49
CA GLN A 128 -7.97 -3.48 4.00
C GLN A 128 -8.80 -4.73 3.62
N TYR A 129 -8.16 -5.87 3.34
CA TYR A 129 -8.85 -7.08 2.86
C TYR A 129 -9.20 -8.10 3.96
N ALA A 130 -8.65 -7.95 5.17
CA ALA A 130 -8.86 -8.88 6.28
C ALA A 130 -9.18 -8.18 7.60
N TYR A 131 -9.80 -8.91 8.52
CA TYR A 131 -9.83 -8.53 9.93
C TYR A 131 -8.65 -9.19 10.63
N ILE A 132 -7.71 -8.40 11.13
CA ILE A 132 -6.40 -8.90 11.58
C ILE A 132 -6.27 -8.69 13.07
N ALA A 133 -6.22 -9.77 13.85
CA ALA A 133 -5.90 -9.70 15.26
C ALA A 133 -4.42 -9.31 15.44
N GLU A 134 -4.13 -8.41 16.38
CA GLU A 134 -2.75 -8.07 16.73
C GLU A 134 -2.07 -9.26 17.42
N THR A 135 -0.85 -9.57 16.99
CA THR A 135 0.00 -10.63 17.57
C THR A 135 1.33 -10.05 18.00
N GLY A 136 2.11 -10.78 18.80
CA GLY A 136 3.50 -10.40 19.08
C GLY A 136 4.41 -10.58 17.85
N ASN A 137 5.69 -10.22 18.00
CA ASN A 137 6.65 -10.24 16.89
C ASN A 137 7.06 -11.65 16.43
N SER A 138 6.76 -12.71 17.19
CA SER A 138 7.21 -14.08 16.88
C SER A 138 6.24 -15.14 17.40
N ALA A 139 6.41 -16.38 16.93
CA ALA A 139 5.62 -17.53 17.37
C ALA A 139 5.68 -17.82 18.88
N ALA A 140 6.59 -17.19 19.63
CA ALA A 140 6.60 -17.26 21.09
C ALA A 140 5.29 -16.74 21.73
N SER A 141 4.58 -15.83 21.05
CA SER A 141 3.27 -15.32 21.50
C SER A 141 2.07 -16.11 20.97
N MET A 142 2.27 -17.36 20.52
CA MET A 142 1.19 -18.21 19.97
C MET A 142 0.04 -18.40 20.97
N ARG A 143 0.36 -18.53 22.26
CA ARG A 143 -0.63 -18.72 23.33
C ARG A 143 -1.58 -17.53 23.49
N GLN A 144 -1.19 -16.34 23.01
CA GLN A 144 -2.02 -15.15 22.98
C GLN A 144 -2.68 -14.94 21.61
N ALA A 145 -1.95 -15.20 20.53
CA ALA A 145 -2.43 -14.99 19.16
C ALA A 145 -3.63 -15.87 18.80
N ILE A 146 -3.58 -17.17 19.13
CA ILE A 146 -4.66 -18.11 18.81
C ILE A 146 -5.98 -17.73 19.52
N PRO A 147 -6.01 -17.47 20.84
CA PRO A 147 -7.21 -16.96 21.50
C PRO A 147 -7.74 -15.65 20.92
N ALA A 148 -6.86 -14.72 20.51
CA ALA A 148 -7.28 -13.46 19.91
C ALA A 148 -7.99 -13.68 18.56
N MET A 149 -7.41 -14.50 17.68
CA MET A 149 -8.05 -14.87 16.41
C MET A 149 -9.38 -15.61 16.63
N VAL A 150 -9.43 -16.55 17.58
CA VAL A 150 -10.68 -17.29 17.89
C VAL A 150 -11.75 -16.35 18.47
N LYS A 151 -11.37 -15.38 19.31
CA LYS A 151 -12.31 -14.35 19.79
C LYS A 151 -12.90 -13.58 18.60
N LEU A 152 -12.07 -13.15 17.66
CA LEU A 152 -12.51 -12.43 16.47
C LEU A 152 -13.42 -13.28 15.57
N ILE A 153 -13.12 -14.58 15.38
CA ILE A 153 -14.00 -15.52 14.65
C ILE A 153 -15.35 -15.67 15.38
N ASN A 154 -15.35 -15.79 16.70
CA ASN A 154 -16.59 -15.88 17.46
C ASN A 154 -17.43 -14.61 17.33
N ARG A 155 -16.81 -13.43 17.36
CA ARG A 155 -17.49 -12.15 17.13
C ARG A 155 -18.07 -12.08 15.72
N PHE A 156 -17.30 -12.50 14.72
CA PHE A 156 -17.77 -12.60 13.33
C PHE A 156 -19.01 -13.48 13.20
N ILE A 157 -19.06 -14.62 13.91
CA ILE A 157 -20.23 -15.51 13.92
C ILE A 157 -21.41 -14.84 14.65
N GLU A 158 -21.17 -14.18 15.78
CA GLU A 158 -22.19 -13.51 16.58
C GLU A 158 -22.83 -12.31 15.87
N THR A 159 -22.11 -11.66 14.95
CA THR A 159 -22.57 -10.49 14.20
C THR A 159 -22.93 -10.78 12.74
N ASP A 160 -23.08 -12.07 12.37
CA ASP A 160 -23.40 -12.50 11.00
C ASP A 160 -22.45 -11.93 9.94
N GLY A 161 -21.16 -11.83 10.30
CA GLY A 161 -20.08 -11.36 9.43
C GLY A 161 -19.84 -9.84 9.42
N GLU A 162 -20.67 -9.07 10.11
CA GLU A 162 -20.58 -7.61 10.19
C GLU A 162 -19.90 -7.19 11.49
N LEU A 163 -18.56 -7.13 11.47
CA LEU A 163 -17.77 -6.67 12.63
C LEU A 163 -17.83 -5.14 12.77
N GLY A 164 -17.99 -4.68 14.01
CA GLY A 164 -18.01 -3.27 14.38
C GLY A 164 -16.63 -2.61 14.41
N ASP A 165 -16.44 -1.67 15.34
CA ASP A 165 -15.21 -0.90 15.46
C ASP A 165 -13.99 -1.79 15.78
N PRO A 166 -12.81 -1.54 15.19
CA PRO A 166 -11.58 -2.28 15.48
C PRO A 166 -11.26 -2.40 16.97
N ALA A 167 -11.45 -1.33 17.75
CA ALA A 167 -11.11 -1.30 19.17
C ALA A 167 -12.04 -2.19 20.01
N ASP A 168 -13.33 -2.21 19.68
CA ASP A 168 -14.35 -2.98 20.39
C ASP A 168 -14.24 -4.48 20.06
N GLU A 169 -14.01 -4.79 18.79
CA GLU A 169 -13.96 -6.16 18.28
C GLU A 169 -12.59 -6.83 18.45
N GLY A 170 -11.53 -6.04 18.65
CA GLY A 170 -10.17 -6.53 18.92
C GLY A 170 -9.39 -6.91 17.67
N TYR A 171 -9.48 -6.09 16.62
CA TYR A 171 -8.68 -6.24 15.40
C TYR A 171 -7.97 -4.91 15.05
N MET A 172 -6.89 -4.98 14.28
CA MET A 172 -6.12 -3.81 13.85
C MET A 172 -6.90 -2.99 12.80
N PRO A 173 -6.83 -1.64 12.81
CA PRO A 173 -7.54 -0.80 11.86
C PRO A 173 -7.25 -1.16 10.41
N ARG A 174 -8.29 -1.20 9.57
CA ARG A 174 -8.20 -1.63 8.17
C ARG A 174 -7.99 -0.48 7.17
N GLY A 175 -7.94 0.75 7.65
CA GLY A 175 -7.87 1.94 6.78
C GLY A 175 -9.16 2.24 6.00
N ILE A 176 -10.25 1.53 6.29
CA ILE A 176 -11.55 1.72 5.62
C ILE A 176 -12.36 2.78 6.36
N ARG A 177 -12.89 3.74 5.62
CA ARG A 177 -13.83 4.75 6.14
C ARG A 177 -15.26 4.28 5.90
N VAL A 178 -16.02 4.17 6.98
CA VAL A 178 -17.45 3.85 6.93
C VAL A 178 -18.25 5.02 7.46
N ASN A 179 -19.38 5.31 6.82
CA ASN A 179 -20.33 6.29 7.34
C ASN A 179 -21.11 5.64 8.48
N TYR A 180 -21.23 6.34 9.60
CA TYR A 180 -22.02 5.90 10.74
C TYR A 180 -22.77 7.08 11.37
N PHE A 181 -23.87 6.78 12.07
CA PHE A 181 -24.58 7.78 12.87
C PHE A 181 -24.02 7.80 14.29
N ALA A 182 -23.33 8.87 14.63
CA ALA A 182 -22.83 9.07 15.98
C ALA A 182 -23.95 9.58 16.91
N GLU A 183 -23.84 9.22 18.20
CA GLU A 183 -24.75 9.68 19.25
C GLU A 183 -24.70 11.22 19.43
N LYS A 184 -23.49 11.80 19.35
CA LYS A 184 -23.26 13.25 19.45
C LYS A 184 -23.00 13.88 18.08
N ARG A 185 -23.47 15.12 17.90
CA ARG A 185 -23.16 15.94 16.72
C ARG A 185 -21.67 16.23 16.64
N GLY A 186 -21.13 16.33 15.42
CA GLY A 186 -19.70 16.58 15.19
C GLY A 186 -19.16 17.83 15.89
N ALA A 187 -19.93 18.91 15.98
CA ALA A 187 -19.53 20.12 16.70
C ALA A 187 -19.26 19.86 18.20
N THR A 188 -20.09 19.05 18.86
CA THR A 188 -19.89 18.68 20.28
C THR A 188 -18.64 17.83 20.43
N ARG A 189 -18.47 16.82 19.57
CA ARG A 189 -17.29 15.94 19.61
C ARG A 189 -15.98 16.70 19.36
N ALA A 190 -15.99 17.66 18.45
CA ALA A 190 -14.82 18.51 18.17
C ALA A 190 -14.43 19.38 19.37
N VAL A 191 -15.41 19.96 20.07
CA VAL A 191 -15.15 20.73 21.30
C VAL A 191 -14.68 19.82 22.43
N ASP A 192 -15.30 18.65 22.62
CA ASP A 192 -14.88 17.65 23.62
C ASP A 192 -13.42 17.24 23.39
N LEU A 193 -13.04 16.96 22.12
CA LEU A 193 -11.67 16.63 21.72
C LEU A 193 -10.69 17.78 21.98
N LEU A 194 -11.08 19.02 21.69
CA LEU A 194 -10.24 20.19 21.96
C LEU A 194 -10.00 20.37 23.47
N ILE A 195 -11.04 20.22 24.29
CA ILE A 195 -10.93 20.30 25.75
C ILE A 195 -9.99 19.19 26.27
N ALA A 196 -10.16 17.95 25.80
CA ALA A 196 -9.30 16.83 26.18
C ALA A 196 -7.82 17.10 25.81
N LYS A 197 -7.57 17.56 24.58
CA LYS A 197 -6.22 17.91 24.11
C LYS A 197 -5.58 19.06 24.90
N LEU A 198 -6.37 20.03 25.36
CA LEU A 198 -5.88 21.11 26.22
C LEU A 198 -5.60 20.65 27.65
N ALA A 199 -6.29 19.61 28.14
CA ALA A 199 -6.12 19.06 29.48
C ALA A 199 -4.87 18.17 29.62
N GLY A 200 -4.33 17.62 28.53
CA GLY A 200 -3.12 16.80 28.57
C GLY A 200 -2.74 16.15 27.24
N PRO A 201 -1.60 15.43 27.22
CA PRO A 201 -1.07 14.79 26.01
C PRO A 201 -1.87 13.56 25.57
N GLU A 202 -2.65 12.94 26.47
CA GLU A 202 -3.44 11.76 26.18
C GLU A 202 -4.86 12.15 25.75
N PHE A 203 -5.16 11.96 24.47
CA PHE A 203 -6.51 12.08 23.93
C PHE A 203 -6.70 11.09 22.78
N THR A 204 -7.92 10.59 22.60
CA THR A 204 -8.28 9.72 21.47
C THR A 204 -8.95 10.56 20.40
N THR A 205 -8.44 10.52 19.17
CA THR A 205 -9.08 11.17 18.01
C THR A 205 -9.86 10.14 17.22
N GLU A 206 -11.10 10.48 16.85
CA GLU A 206 -11.90 9.71 15.88
C GLU A 206 -11.34 9.82 14.45
N TYR A 207 -10.43 10.77 14.23
CA TYR A 207 -9.81 11.03 12.94
C TYR A 207 -8.30 11.18 13.13
N PRO A 208 -7.54 10.07 13.22
CA PRO A 208 -6.09 10.13 13.28
C PRO A 208 -5.55 10.78 12.01
N MET A 209 -4.59 11.69 12.19
CA MET A 209 -3.86 12.26 11.06
C MET A 209 -3.07 11.13 10.36
N PRO A 210 -2.96 11.15 9.02
CA PRO A 210 -2.08 10.23 8.32
C PRO A 210 -0.66 10.31 8.88
N VAL A 211 -0.04 9.16 9.10
CA VAL A 211 1.39 9.09 9.39
C VAL A 211 2.11 9.28 8.07
N PHE A 212 2.76 10.43 7.91
CA PHE A 212 3.60 10.68 6.74
C PHE A 212 4.96 10.04 6.96
N ASP A 213 5.39 9.24 5.98
CA ASP A 213 6.76 8.76 5.92
C ASP A 213 7.71 9.95 5.83
N ARG A 214 8.81 9.89 6.57
CA ARG A 214 9.85 10.92 6.56
C ARG A 214 11.10 10.30 5.95
N VAL A 215 11.48 10.82 4.79
CA VAL A 215 12.73 10.42 4.14
C VAL A 215 13.83 11.39 4.56
N ASP A 216 14.95 10.86 5.02
CA ASP A 216 16.12 11.68 5.33
C ASP A 216 16.63 12.36 4.04
N PRO A 217 16.96 13.66 4.10
CA PRO A 217 17.50 14.35 2.94
C PRO A 217 18.84 13.74 2.52
N GLN A 218 19.06 13.59 1.22
CA GLN A 218 20.35 13.20 0.67
C GLN A 218 21.43 14.26 1.00
N PRO A 219 22.71 13.88 1.09
CA PRO A 219 23.80 14.82 1.31
C PRO A 219 23.80 15.96 0.29
N ALA A 220 24.23 17.14 0.73
CA ALA A 220 24.35 18.30 -0.15
C ALA A 220 25.32 18.02 -1.31
N ILE A 221 24.99 18.54 -2.49
CA ILE A 221 25.85 18.46 -3.67
C ILE A 221 27.08 19.34 -3.42
N GLY A 222 28.27 18.75 -3.55
CA GLY A 222 29.54 19.46 -3.31
C GLY A 222 29.82 20.55 -4.35
N LEU A 223 30.07 20.16 -5.60
CA LEU A 223 30.42 21.08 -6.69
C LEU A 223 29.29 21.12 -7.72
N LEU A 224 28.47 22.17 -7.66
CA LEU A 224 27.36 22.37 -8.61
C LEU A 224 27.84 22.44 -10.06
N SER A 225 28.98 23.05 -10.32
CA SER A 225 29.59 23.15 -11.66
C SER A 225 29.99 21.82 -12.29
N GLN A 226 29.94 20.71 -11.54
CA GLN A 226 30.10 19.34 -12.06
C GLN A 226 28.80 18.54 -12.02
N ALA A 227 27.74 19.10 -11.44
CA ALA A 227 26.47 18.43 -11.27
C ALA A 227 25.70 18.39 -12.59
N LYS A 228 25.13 17.22 -12.88
CA LYS A 228 24.11 17.04 -13.91
C LYS A 228 22.74 17.12 -13.24
N ILE A 229 22.01 18.18 -13.53
CA ILE A 229 20.71 18.48 -12.93
C ILE A 229 19.59 18.02 -13.86
N ALA A 230 18.55 17.37 -13.34
CA ALA A 230 17.35 17.04 -14.10
C ALA A 230 16.12 17.79 -13.59
N LEU A 231 15.10 17.86 -14.44
CA LEU A 231 13.80 18.41 -14.12
C LEU A 231 12.76 17.29 -14.03
N VAL A 232 12.01 17.30 -12.93
CA VAL A 232 10.81 16.49 -12.74
C VAL A 232 9.70 17.44 -12.32
N THR A 233 8.49 17.28 -12.86
CA THR A 233 7.37 18.16 -12.51
C THR A 233 6.13 17.36 -12.15
N SER A 234 5.43 17.84 -11.12
CA SER A 234 4.03 17.49 -10.84
C SER A 234 3.04 18.53 -11.33
N GLY A 235 3.52 19.64 -11.89
CA GLY A 235 2.70 20.72 -12.44
C GLY A 235 2.11 20.43 -13.83
N GLY A 236 2.33 19.22 -14.36
CA GLY A 236 1.72 18.74 -15.61
C GLY A 236 2.16 19.44 -16.88
N VAL A 237 3.35 20.06 -16.91
CA VAL A 237 3.88 20.67 -18.14
C VAL A 237 4.20 19.58 -19.16
N VAL A 238 3.64 19.68 -20.36
CA VAL A 238 3.80 18.73 -21.47
C VAL A 238 4.07 19.49 -22.78
N PRO A 239 4.63 18.84 -23.82
CA PRO A 239 4.66 19.41 -25.15
C PRO A 239 3.26 19.78 -25.64
N LYS A 240 3.19 20.77 -26.52
CA LYS A 240 1.94 21.29 -27.07
C LYS A 240 1.10 20.15 -27.66
N GLY A 241 -0.19 20.12 -27.32
CA GLY A 241 -1.13 19.10 -27.75
C GLY A 241 -1.14 17.85 -26.88
N ASN A 242 -0.31 17.78 -25.81
CA ASN A 242 -0.24 16.65 -24.89
C ASN A 242 -0.11 15.29 -25.63
N PRO A 243 1.03 15.02 -26.29
CA PRO A 243 1.17 13.92 -27.23
C PRO A 243 0.92 12.52 -26.64
N ASP A 244 1.21 12.33 -25.35
CA ASP A 244 0.97 11.05 -24.65
C ASP A 244 -0.44 10.93 -24.06
N HIS A 245 -1.24 11.99 -24.24
CA HIS A 245 -2.58 12.12 -23.67
C HIS A 245 -2.57 11.81 -22.17
N ILE A 246 -1.65 12.44 -21.43
CA ILE A 246 -1.64 12.36 -19.97
C ILE A 246 -2.95 12.94 -19.45
N GLU A 247 -3.63 12.18 -18.60
CA GLU A 247 -4.91 12.59 -18.04
C GLU A 247 -4.74 13.78 -17.10
N SER A 248 -5.70 14.70 -17.06
CA SER A 248 -5.59 15.92 -16.25
C SER A 248 -5.81 15.73 -14.75
N SER A 249 -6.28 14.54 -14.38
CA SER A 249 -6.46 14.08 -13.00
C SER A 249 -6.28 12.56 -12.99
N SER A 250 -5.75 12.05 -11.89
CA SER A 250 -5.58 10.62 -11.65
C SER A 250 -4.84 9.93 -12.80
N ALA A 251 -3.80 10.59 -13.32
CA ALA A 251 -3.06 10.09 -14.47
C ALA A 251 -2.55 8.67 -14.23
N SER A 252 -2.77 7.84 -15.24
CA SER A 252 -2.37 6.43 -15.24
C SER A 252 -0.92 6.24 -15.72
N LYS A 253 -0.31 7.32 -16.20
CA LYS A 253 1.03 7.39 -16.78
C LYS A 253 1.72 8.72 -16.45
N TYR A 254 3.03 8.78 -16.69
CA TYR A 254 3.82 9.99 -16.69
C TYR A 254 4.47 10.19 -18.07
N GLY A 255 4.83 11.43 -18.40
CA GLY A 255 5.48 11.79 -19.65
C GLY A 255 6.98 11.87 -19.53
N GLU A 256 7.67 11.58 -20.63
CA GLU A 256 9.13 11.68 -20.75
C GLU A 256 9.43 12.46 -22.03
N TYR A 257 10.04 13.64 -21.89
CA TYR A 257 10.14 14.61 -22.99
C TYR A 257 11.54 15.20 -23.12
N SER A 258 12.00 15.35 -24.36
CA SER A 258 13.29 15.98 -24.66
C SER A 258 13.20 17.50 -24.62
N ILE A 259 14.22 18.12 -24.02
CA ILE A 259 14.54 19.55 -24.05
C ILE A 259 15.94 19.77 -24.64
N GLU A 260 16.45 18.81 -25.40
CA GLU A 260 17.71 18.93 -26.13
C GLU A 260 17.64 20.07 -27.14
N GLY A 261 18.66 20.95 -27.11
CA GLY A 261 18.72 22.10 -28.00
C GLY A 261 17.71 23.21 -27.69
N LEU A 262 16.94 23.11 -26.59
CA LEU A 262 16.03 24.16 -26.15
C LEU A 262 16.70 25.03 -25.09
N ASP A 263 16.77 26.33 -25.39
CA ASP A 263 17.17 27.37 -24.42
C ASP A 263 16.01 27.78 -23.51
N THR A 264 14.77 27.63 -23.97
CA THR A 264 13.54 27.96 -23.24
C THR A 264 12.38 27.15 -23.80
N ILE A 265 11.34 26.98 -22.98
CA ILE A 265 10.01 26.53 -23.42
C ILE A 265 9.05 27.72 -23.51
N THR A 266 7.99 27.62 -24.32
CA THR A 266 7.06 28.73 -24.58
C THR A 266 5.63 28.24 -24.69
N CYS A 267 4.66 29.15 -24.67
CA CYS A 267 3.24 28.86 -24.89
C CYS A 267 2.93 28.15 -26.22
N ALA A 268 3.84 28.27 -27.21
CA ALA A 268 3.73 27.63 -28.51
C ALA A 268 4.25 26.19 -28.51
N THR A 269 5.22 25.87 -27.64
CA THR A 269 5.87 24.55 -27.61
C THR A 269 5.38 23.66 -26.47
N HIS A 270 4.89 24.24 -25.38
CA HIS A 270 4.46 23.53 -24.18
C HIS A 270 3.17 24.13 -23.62
N GLU A 271 2.46 23.32 -22.85
CA GLU A 271 1.25 23.69 -22.10
C GLU A 271 1.11 22.81 -20.86
N THR A 272 0.15 23.11 -19.99
CA THR A 272 -0.17 22.22 -18.87
C THR A 272 -1.34 21.30 -19.18
N ALA A 273 -1.18 20.02 -18.83
CA ALA A 273 -2.25 19.04 -18.78
C ALA A 273 -2.94 18.98 -17.41
N HIS A 274 -2.46 19.73 -16.41
CA HIS A 274 -2.91 19.61 -15.01
C HIS A 274 -4.31 20.23 -14.78
N GLY A 275 -5.23 19.46 -14.20
CA GLY A 275 -6.62 19.90 -13.95
C GLY A 275 -6.92 20.45 -12.55
N GLY A 276 -5.90 20.94 -11.82
CA GLY A 276 -5.99 21.20 -10.37
C GLY A 276 -5.47 22.57 -9.94
N TYR A 277 -4.91 23.35 -10.88
CA TYR A 277 -4.61 24.77 -10.71
C TYR A 277 -5.04 25.55 -11.97
N ASP A 278 -5.10 26.87 -11.87
CA ASP A 278 -5.43 27.74 -13.02
C ASP A 278 -4.30 27.69 -14.07
N PRO A 279 -4.55 27.16 -15.28
CA PRO A 279 -3.50 26.91 -16.25
C PRO A 279 -3.01 28.19 -16.94
N VAL A 280 -3.68 29.34 -16.80
CA VAL A 280 -3.37 30.57 -17.57
C VAL A 280 -1.91 30.99 -17.40
N ALA A 281 -1.42 31.11 -16.17
CA ALA A 281 -0.06 31.57 -15.93
C ALA A 281 1.01 30.60 -16.46
N CYS A 282 0.77 29.29 -16.35
CA CYS A 282 1.66 28.27 -16.89
C CYS A 282 1.60 28.23 -18.42
N ASN A 283 0.42 28.37 -19.02
CA ASN A 283 0.27 28.36 -20.47
C ASN A 283 0.85 29.62 -21.12
N ASP A 284 0.80 30.77 -20.44
CA ASP A 284 1.44 32.00 -20.89
C ASP A 284 2.97 31.91 -20.81
N ASN A 285 3.50 31.33 -19.73
CA ASN A 285 4.94 31.05 -19.58
C ASN A 285 5.20 29.73 -18.83
N PRO A 286 5.45 28.62 -19.55
CA PRO A 286 5.66 27.31 -18.93
C PRO A 286 6.90 27.24 -18.03
N ASN A 287 7.89 28.12 -18.20
CA ASN A 287 9.09 28.15 -17.35
C ASN A 287 8.79 28.50 -15.89
N ARG A 288 7.62 29.09 -15.60
CA ARG A 288 7.17 29.35 -14.23
C ARG A 288 7.00 28.07 -13.42
N VAL A 289 6.69 26.97 -14.10
CA VAL A 289 6.50 25.65 -13.49
C VAL A 289 7.69 24.73 -13.79
N LEU A 290 8.22 24.78 -15.00
CA LEU A 290 9.35 23.94 -15.44
C LEU A 290 10.52 24.85 -15.89
N PRO A 291 11.44 25.25 -14.97
CA PRO A 291 12.40 26.33 -15.18
C PRO A 291 13.56 25.94 -16.10
N VAL A 292 13.28 25.69 -17.39
CA VAL A 292 14.26 25.33 -18.41
C VAL A 292 15.17 26.52 -18.70
N ASP A 293 14.59 27.70 -18.88
CA ASP A 293 15.31 28.96 -19.15
C ASP A 293 16.43 29.24 -18.14
N VAL A 294 16.10 29.30 -16.85
CA VAL A 294 17.05 29.63 -15.79
C VAL A 294 18.12 28.55 -15.65
N LEU A 295 17.77 27.27 -15.82
CA LEU A 295 18.77 26.21 -15.74
C LEU A 295 19.72 26.20 -16.94
N ARG A 296 19.25 26.61 -18.13
CA ARG A 296 20.12 26.82 -19.29
C ARG A 296 21.03 28.04 -19.11
N ASP A 297 20.55 29.11 -18.49
CA ASP A 297 21.40 30.24 -18.08
C ASP A 297 22.50 29.78 -17.10
N MET A 298 22.12 29.04 -16.05
CA MET A 298 23.07 28.54 -15.06
C MET A 298 24.10 27.57 -15.66
N GLU A 299 23.71 26.76 -16.65
CA GLU A 299 24.63 25.88 -17.41
C GLU A 299 25.62 26.71 -18.22
N ARG A 300 25.16 27.75 -18.94
CA ARG A 300 26.02 28.66 -19.71
C ARG A 300 27.01 29.43 -18.83
N GLU A 301 26.56 29.85 -17.65
CA GLU A 301 27.38 30.56 -16.67
C GLU A 301 28.35 29.63 -15.91
N GLY A 302 28.26 28.32 -16.11
CA GLY A 302 29.08 27.33 -15.42
C GLY A 302 28.75 27.16 -13.93
N ILE A 303 27.58 27.64 -13.50
CA ILE A 303 27.07 27.46 -12.14
C ILE A 303 26.70 25.99 -11.92
N ILE A 304 26.08 25.37 -12.94
CA ILE A 304 25.85 23.92 -12.99
C ILE A 304 26.72 23.27 -14.08
N GLY A 305 27.00 21.98 -13.94
CA GLY A 305 27.77 21.24 -14.95
C GLY A 305 26.99 21.00 -16.22
N SER A 306 25.76 20.48 -16.09
CA SER A 306 24.83 20.40 -17.22
C SER A 306 23.37 20.24 -16.79
N LEU A 307 22.44 20.64 -17.66
CA LEU A 307 21.03 20.30 -17.54
C LEU A 307 20.74 19.05 -18.39
N HIS A 308 20.17 18.03 -17.76
CA HIS A 308 19.76 16.80 -18.40
C HIS A 308 18.68 17.09 -19.47
N ASN A 309 18.90 16.57 -20.67
CA ASN A 309 18.06 16.83 -21.83
C ASN A 309 16.68 16.16 -21.80
N VAL A 310 16.34 15.40 -20.76
CA VAL A 310 15.03 14.77 -20.61
C VAL A 310 14.41 15.25 -19.30
N PHE A 311 13.14 15.66 -19.36
CA PHE A 311 12.34 15.94 -18.18
C PHE A 311 11.18 14.96 -18.06
N TYR A 312 10.73 14.77 -16.83
CA TYR A 312 9.62 13.88 -16.51
C TYR A 312 8.43 14.68 -16.00
N SER A 313 7.24 14.40 -16.54
CA SER A 313 6.02 15.13 -16.21
C SER A 313 4.95 14.24 -15.64
N THR A 314 4.46 14.62 -14.47
CA THR A 314 3.27 14.07 -13.83
C THR A 314 2.29 15.22 -13.62
N VAL A 315 1.01 14.91 -13.47
CA VAL A 315 -0.04 15.93 -13.24
C VAL A 315 -0.39 16.14 -11.79
N GLY A 316 0.17 15.39 -10.83
CA GLY A 316 0.03 15.54 -9.36
C GLY A 316 -1.38 15.43 -8.76
N ASN A 317 -2.42 15.76 -9.53
CA ASN A 317 -3.81 15.90 -9.16
C ASN A 317 -4.49 14.54 -9.16
N GLY A 318 -5.03 14.14 -8.01
CA GLY A 318 -5.80 12.89 -7.89
C GLY A 318 -5.00 11.61 -8.16
N THR A 319 -3.67 11.68 -8.32
CA THR A 319 -2.82 10.50 -8.51
C THR A 319 -2.75 9.70 -7.22
N ALA A 320 -3.02 8.40 -7.28
CA ALA A 320 -2.95 7.53 -6.10
C ALA A 320 -1.52 7.50 -5.53
N VAL A 321 -1.38 7.43 -4.21
CA VAL A 321 -0.07 7.37 -3.54
C VAL A 321 0.76 6.19 -4.04
N ALA A 322 0.14 5.01 -4.20
CA ALA A 322 0.83 3.83 -4.73
C ALA A 322 1.41 4.08 -6.14
N LYS A 323 0.63 4.68 -7.05
CA LYS A 323 1.12 5.04 -8.39
C LYS A 323 2.19 6.11 -8.36
N SER A 324 2.08 7.09 -7.46
CA SER A 324 3.11 8.11 -7.28
C SER A 324 4.43 7.51 -6.79
N LYS A 325 4.38 6.51 -5.89
CA LYS A 325 5.56 5.74 -5.46
C LYS A 325 6.19 4.97 -6.63
N GLU A 326 5.37 4.31 -7.46
CA GLU A 326 5.84 3.60 -8.66
C GLU A 326 6.56 4.57 -9.64
N TYR A 327 5.93 5.69 -9.99
CA TYR A 327 6.55 6.69 -10.88
C TYR A 327 7.83 7.27 -10.31
N GLY A 328 7.83 7.63 -9.02
CA GLY A 328 9.00 8.15 -8.34
C GLY A 328 10.18 7.18 -8.37
N ALA A 329 9.93 5.89 -8.12
CA ALA A 329 10.96 4.85 -8.18
C ALA A 329 11.51 4.66 -9.62
N GLU A 330 10.64 4.61 -10.62
CA GLU A 330 11.06 4.43 -12.02
C GLU A 330 11.86 5.64 -12.54
N ILE A 331 11.37 6.86 -12.30
CA ILE A 331 12.05 8.10 -12.67
C ILE A 331 13.41 8.18 -11.97
N ALA A 332 13.49 7.89 -10.67
CA ALA A 332 14.75 7.91 -9.93
C ALA A 332 15.78 6.94 -10.52
N MET A 333 15.36 5.73 -10.91
CA MET A 333 16.23 4.74 -11.57
C MET A 333 16.74 5.24 -12.93
N LYS A 334 15.87 5.83 -13.75
CA LYS A 334 16.25 6.41 -15.04
C LYS A 334 17.26 7.55 -14.88
N LEU A 335 17.02 8.45 -13.92
CA LEU A 335 17.92 9.57 -13.61
C LEU A 335 19.29 9.06 -13.13
N GLN A 336 19.31 8.07 -12.24
CA GLN A 336 20.55 7.46 -11.77
C GLN A 336 21.35 6.83 -12.93
N GLN A 337 20.69 6.09 -13.82
CA GLN A 337 21.32 5.49 -15.00
C GLN A 337 21.85 6.54 -15.98
N ALA A 338 21.18 7.68 -16.08
CA ALA A 338 21.61 8.81 -16.89
C ALA A 338 22.76 9.63 -16.26
N GLY A 339 23.27 9.22 -15.10
CA GLY A 339 24.33 9.93 -14.37
C GLY A 339 23.89 11.29 -13.82
N VAL A 340 22.59 11.48 -13.60
CA VAL A 340 22.05 12.69 -12.97
C VAL A 340 22.42 12.67 -11.49
N THR A 341 23.02 13.77 -11.02
CA THR A 341 23.47 13.90 -9.63
C THR A 341 22.40 14.52 -8.74
N ALA A 342 21.46 15.28 -9.32
CA ALA A 342 20.33 15.84 -8.61
C ALA A 342 19.17 16.17 -9.52
N ALA A 343 17.96 16.20 -8.96
CA ALA A 343 16.76 16.60 -9.67
C ALA A 343 16.06 17.74 -8.92
N ILE A 344 15.53 18.69 -9.68
CA ILE A 344 14.60 19.69 -9.18
C ILE A 344 13.19 19.14 -9.45
N PHE A 345 12.47 18.85 -8.37
CA PHE A 345 11.07 18.45 -8.43
C PHE A 345 10.20 19.70 -8.24
N THR A 346 9.47 20.07 -9.29
CA THR A 346 8.58 21.24 -9.28
C THR A 346 7.13 20.83 -9.01
N SER A 347 6.41 21.69 -8.29
CA SER A 347 4.98 21.54 -7.98
C SER A 347 4.21 22.79 -8.41
N THR A 348 2.88 22.73 -8.27
CA THR A 348 1.94 23.80 -8.65
C THR A 348 1.97 25.00 -7.73
#